data_AF-A0A923Y1I7-F1
#
_entry.id   AF-A0A923Y1I7-F1
#
_cell.length_a   1.000
_cell.length_b   1.000
_cell.length_c   1.000
_cell.angle_alpha   90.00
_cell.angle_beta   90.00
_cell.angle_gamma   90.00
#
_symmetry.space_group_name_H-M   'P 1'
#
loop_
_entity.id
_entity.type
_entity.pdbx_description
1 polymer ?
#
loop_
_entity_poly.entity_id
_entity_poly.type
_entity_poly.pdbx_seq_one_letter_code
_entity_poly.pdbx_strand_id
1 'polypeptide(L)'
;MHDIRAIRENPAAFDAALSRRGLSGLSSELLALDEARRTAIHGAETAQAAQNAASKEAGAAKARGDDAEFTRLRAFVTDKKAEIARAGEQAAGLDAQLRDQLLTIPNLPLADIPGGRDEADNVEIHR
;
A
#
# COMPACT_ATOMS: atom_id res chain seq x y z
N MET A 1 -14.37 7.07 -3.30
CA MET A 1 -13.17 6.23 -3.46
C MET A 1 -13.44 4.93 -2.75
N HIS A 2 -13.14 3.80 -3.37
CA HIS A 2 -13.29 2.48 -2.74
C HIS A 2 -12.27 2.29 -1.61
N ASP A 3 -12.65 1.55 -0.58
CA ASP A 3 -11.72 1.13 0.47
C ASP A 3 -10.89 -0.05 -0.01
N ILE A 4 -9.57 0.11 -0.09
CA ILE A 4 -8.64 -0.95 -0.47
C ILE A 4 -8.76 -2.19 0.42
N ARG A 5 -9.15 -2.04 1.69
CA ARG A 5 -9.37 -3.17 2.60
C ARG A 5 -10.54 -4.04 2.13
N ALA A 6 -11.66 -3.41 1.74
CA ALA A 6 -12.81 -4.12 1.22
C ALA A 6 -12.48 -4.88 -0.09
N ILE A 7 -11.66 -4.27 -0.96
CA ILE A 7 -11.16 -4.92 -2.19
C ILE A 7 -10.29 -6.13 -1.86
N ARG A 8 -9.43 -6.04 -0.83
CA ARG A 8 -8.57 -7.14 -0.38
C ARG A 8 -9.36 -8.30 0.21
N GLU A 9 -10.42 -8.00 0.95
CA GLU A 9 -11.29 -9.01 1.58
C GLU A 9 -12.12 -9.78 0.55
N ASN A 10 -12.58 -9.13 -0.52
CA ASN A 10 -13.40 -9.78 -1.55
C ASN A 10 -13.16 -9.22 -2.97
N PRO A 11 -11.99 -9.51 -3.58
CA PRO A 11 -11.64 -8.97 -4.89
C PRO A 11 -12.55 -9.48 -6.01
N ALA A 12 -12.99 -10.74 -5.91
CA ALA A 12 -13.88 -11.35 -6.89
C ALA A 12 -15.25 -10.64 -6.91
N ALA A 13 -15.81 -10.31 -5.73
CA ALA A 13 -17.07 -9.56 -5.67
C ALA A 13 -16.92 -8.13 -6.20
N PHE A 14 -15.79 -7.47 -5.94
CA PHE A 14 -15.50 -6.15 -6.48
C PHE A 14 -15.47 -6.15 -8.01
N ASP A 15 -14.72 -7.08 -8.63
CA ASP A 15 -14.65 -7.18 -10.08
C ASP A 15 -15.99 -7.58 -10.70
N ALA A 16 -16.75 -8.50 -10.08
CA ALA A 16 -18.08 -8.88 -10.56
C ALA A 16 -19.10 -7.73 -10.48
N ALA A 17 -19.00 -6.87 -9.46
CA ALA A 17 -19.87 -5.70 -9.34
C ALA A 17 -19.51 -4.64 -10.39
N LEU A 18 -18.23 -4.44 -10.70
CA LEU A 18 -17.78 -3.52 -11.73
C LEU A 18 -18.03 -4.03 -13.15
N SER A 19 -18.08 -5.36 -13.36
CA SER A 19 -18.37 -5.92 -14.68
C SER A 19 -19.80 -5.62 -15.13
N ARG A 20 -20.72 -5.38 -14.20
CA ARG A 20 -22.07 -4.85 -14.49
C ARG A 20 -22.06 -3.45 -15.11
N ARG A 21 -20.94 -2.71 -14.98
CA ARG A 21 -20.67 -1.42 -15.64
C ARG A 21 -19.68 -1.56 -16.81
N GLY A 22 -19.36 -2.78 -17.24
CA GLY A 22 -18.41 -3.03 -18.32
C GLY A 22 -16.92 -2.90 -17.94
N LEU A 23 -16.60 -2.80 -16.64
CA LEU A 23 -15.22 -2.72 -16.14
C LEU A 23 -14.82 -4.05 -15.51
N SER A 24 -13.64 -4.59 -15.81
CA SER A 24 -13.22 -5.90 -15.26
C SER A 24 -11.72 -5.98 -15.00
N GLY A 25 -11.33 -6.84 -14.05
CA GLY A 25 -9.94 -7.17 -13.77
C GLY A 25 -9.14 -6.10 -13.01
N LEU A 26 -9.82 -5.14 -12.39
CA LEU A 26 -9.18 -3.99 -11.74
C LEU A 26 -8.61 -4.35 -10.36
N SER A 27 -9.17 -5.35 -9.67
CA SER A 27 -8.71 -5.73 -8.34
C SER A 27 -7.23 -6.15 -8.30
N SER A 28 -6.76 -6.87 -9.33
CA SER A 28 -5.42 -7.45 -9.36
C SER A 28 -4.30 -6.40 -9.29
N GLU A 29 -4.42 -5.32 -10.07
CA GLU A 29 -3.45 -4.23 -10.11
C GLU A 29 -3.45 -3.43 -8.81
N LEU A 30 -4.65 -3.13 -8.28
CA LEU A 30 -4.81 -2.42 -7.00
C LEU A 30 -4.17 -3.19 -5.84
N LEU A 31 -4.35 -4.51 -5.81
CA LEU A 31 -3.76 -5.37 -4.77
C LEU A 31 -2.25 -5.50 -4.92
N ALA A 32 -1.71 -5.49 -6.14
CA ALA A 32 -0.28 -5.47 -6.36
C ALA A 32 0.36 -4.17 -5.82
N LEU A 33 -0.27 -3.02 -6.09
CA LEU A 33 0.17 -1.72 -5.55
C LEU A 33 0.09 -1.67 -4.02
N ASP A 34 -1.02 -2.15 -3.45
CA ASP A 34 -1.21 -2.24 -2.00
C ASP A 34 -0.17 -3.15 -1.32
N GLU A 35 0.14 -4.31 -1.91
CA GLU A 35 1.15 -5.22 -1.37
C GLU A 35 2.56 -4.64 -1.45
N ALA A 36 2.92 -4.01 -2.58
CA ALA A 36 4.19 -3.33 -2.73
C ALA A 36 4.34 -2.19 -1.71
N ARG A 37 3.27 -1.41 -1.49
CA ARG A 37 3.22 -0.33 -0.50
C ARG A 37 3.42 -0.86 0.91
N ARG A 38 2.71 -1.92 1.29
CA ARG A 38 2.82 -2.56 2.62
C ARG A 38 4.21 -3.15 2.85
N THR A 39 4.79 -3.75 1.82
CA THR A 39 6.18 -4.26 1.85
C THR A 39 7.18 -3.12 2.09
N ALA A 40 7.05 -2.00 1.40
CA ALA A 40 7.91 -0.83 1.59
C ALA A 40 7.81 -0.24 3.00
N ILE A 41 6.57 -0.12 3.53
CA ILE A 41 6.33 0.32 4.92
C ILE A 41 7.00 -0.63 5.92
N HIS A 42 6.78 -1.94 5.77
CA HIS A 42 7.37 -2.94 6.65
C HIS A 42 8.91 -2.93 6.59
N GLY A 43 9.48 -2.73 5.40
CA GLY A 43 10.92 -2.57 5.22
C GLY A 43 11.45 -1.34 5.97
N ALA A 44 10.76 -0.20 5.88
CA ALA A 44 11.13 1.01 6.62
C ALA A 44 11.08 0.80 8.15
N GLU A 45 10.03 0.17 8.66
CA GLU A 45 9.88 -0.14 10.09
C GLU A 45 10.97 -1.09 10.59
N THR A 46 11.29 -2.13 9.81
CA THR A 46 12.35 -3.10 10.11
C THR A 46 13.72 -2.41 10.12
N ALA A 47 14.00 -1.57 9.13
CA ALA A 47 15.25 -0.81 9.07
C ALA A 47 15.37 0.19 10.23
N GLN A 48 14.27 0.82 10.64
CA GLN A 48 14.21 1.72 11.79
C GLN A 48 14.48 0.99 13.10
N ALA A 49 13.91 -0.22 13.28
CA ALA A 49 14.19 -1.05 14.44
C ALA A 49 15.68 -1.45 14.51
N ALA A 50 16.27 -1.87 13.37
CA ALA A 50 17.68 -2.20 13.27
C ALA A 50 18.59 -1.00 13.55
N GLN A 51 18.25 0.19 13.03
CA GLN A 51 18.97 1.43 13.31
C GLN A 51 18.98 1.77 14.81
N ASN A 52 17.82 1.63 15.47
CA ASN A 52 17.67 1.92 16.89
C ASN A 52 18.49 0.95 17.77
N ALA A 53 18.50 -0.33 17.41
CA ALA A 53 19.32 -1.33 18.08
C ALA A 53 20.82 -1.02 17.92
N ALA A 54 21.28 -0.81 16.68
CA ALA A 54 22.68 -0.48 16.41
C ALA A 54 23.13 0.83 17.07
N SER A 55 22.25 1.82 17.19
CA SER A 55 22.56 3.08 17.88
C SER A 55 22.82 2.87 19.38
N LYS A 56 22.05 1.98 20.03
CA LYS A 56 22.27 1.61 21.44
C LYS A 56 23.58 0.86 21.61
N GLU A 57 23.85 -0.11 20.73
CA GLU A 57 25.09 -0.89 20.74
C GLU A 57 26.32 -0.02 20.50
N ALA A 58 26.24 0.96 19.60
CA ALA A 58 27.32 1.92 19.35
C ALA A 58 27.66 2.73 20.60
N GLY A 59 26.64 3.20 21.34
CA GLY A 59 26.84 3.87 22.62
C GLY A 59 27.55 2.98 23.64
N ALA A 60 27.16 1.70 23.72
CA ALA A 60 27.79 0.73 24.61
C ALA A 60 29.23 0.38 24.20
N ALA A 61 29.51 0.23 22.90
CA ALA A 61 30.86 -0.01 22.38
C ALA A 61 31.80 1.16 22.72
N LYS A 62 31.34 2.40 22.50
CA LYS A 62 32.08 3.60 22.86
C LYS A 62 32.38 3.69 24.35
N ALA A 63 31.41 3.33 25.21
CA ALA A 63 31.60 3.32 26.66
C ALA A 63 32.64 2.28 27.13
N ARG A 64 32.80 1.18 26.38
CA ARG A 64 33.81 0.15 26.65
C ARG A 64 35.17 0.41 25.98
N GLY A 65 35.31 1.50 25.21
CA GLY A 65 36.53 1.81 24.47
C GLY A 65 36.76 0.94 23.22
N ASP A 66 35.71 0.29 22.70
CA ASP A 66 35.78 -0.51 21.47
C ASP A 66 35.51 0.38 20.25
N ASP A 67 36.55 1.09 19.81
CA ASP A 67 36.46 2.05 18.71
C ASP A 67 36.21 1.39 17.34
N ALA A 68 36.68 0.14 17.17
CA ALA A 68 36.47 -0.63 15.94
C ALA A 68 34.98 -0.96 15.79
N GLU A 69 34.37 -1.50 16.83
CA GLU A 69 32.94 -1.83 16.84
C GLU A 69 32.06 -0.57 16.78
N PHE A 70 32.44 0.49 17.48
CA PHE A 70 31.75 1.78 17.39
C PHE A 70 31.72 2.32 15.95
N THR A 71 32.84 2.27 15.24
CA THR A 71 32.95 2.74 13.85
C THR A 71 32.09 1.88 12.92
N ARG A 72 32.12 0.56 13.08
CA ARG A 72 31.29 -0.39 12.31
C ARG A 72 29.79 -0.10 12.49
N LEU A 73 29.34 0.07 13.73
CA LEU A 73 27.94 0.33 14.05
C LEU A 73 27.48 1.71 13.58
N ARG A 74 28.35 2.73 13.64
CA ARG A 74 28.10 4.07 13.09
C ARG A 74 27.84 4.03 11.58
N ALA A 75 28.63 3.26 10.84
CA ALA A 75 28.42 3.06 9.40
C ALA A 75 27.07 2.38 9.15
N PHE A 76 26.77 1.29 9.87
CA PHE A 76 25.50 0.58 9.75
C PHE A 76 24.27 1.46 10.06
N VAL A 77 24.33 2.31 11.08
CA VAL A 77 23.26 3.27 11.40
C VAL A 77 23.02 4.27 10.25
N THR A 78 24.09 4.70 9.59
CA THR A 78 24.03 5.61 8.45
C THR A 78 23.39 4.92 7.24
N ASP A 79 23.79 3.68 6.95
CA ASP A 79 23.22 2.88 5.87
C ASP A 79 21.73 2.62 6.09
N LYS A 80 21.35 2.26 7.32
CA LYS A 80 19.93 2.07 7.67
C LYS A 80 19.13 3.36 7.57
N LYS A 81 19.72 4.52 7.86
CA LYS A 81 19.06 5.82 7.65
C LYS A 81 18.71 6.03 6.17
N ALA A 82 19.62 5.69 5.26
CA ALA A 82 19.39 5.80 3.82
C ALA A 82 18.35 4.77 3.33
N GLU A 83 18.34 3.56 3.89
CA GLU A 83 17.32 2.55 3.60
C GLU A 83 15.91 2.99 4.03
N ILE A 84 15.77 3.56 5.24
CA ILE A 84 14.49 4.09 5.75
C ILE A 84 13.98 5.20 4.85
N ALA A 85 14.83 6.14 4.43
CA ALA A 85 14.44 7.23 3.55
C ALA A 85 13.91 6.71 2.20
N ARG A 86 14.67 5.80 1.54
CA ARG A 86 14.27 5.20 0.26
C ARG A 86 12.96 4.41 0.37
N ALA A 87 12.82 3.59 1.41
CA ALA A 87 11.61 2.81 1.62
C ALA A 87 10.39 3.72 1.91
N GLY A 88 10.59 4.82 2.64
CA GLY A 88 9.56 5.82 2.90
C GLY A 88 9.11 6.55 1.62
N GLU A 89 10.04 6.98 0.77
CA GLU A 89 9.74 7.60 -0.53
C GLU A 89 9.00 6.62 -1.46
N GLN A 90 9.44 5.36 -1.51
CA GLN A 90 8.77 4.31 -2.27
C GLN A 90 7.34 4.08 -1.78
N ALA A 91 7.15 3.98 -0.45
CA ALA A 91 5.83 3.81 0.14
C ALA A 91 4.90 4.98 -0.19
N ALA A 92 5.39 6.23 -0.11
CA ALA A 92 4.63 7.42 -0.44
C ALA A 92 4.26 7.47 -1.93
N GLY A 93 5.19 7.11 -2.82
CA GLY A 93 4.91 7.02 -4.26
C GLY A 93 3.87 5.97 -4.61
N LEU A 94 3.92 4.80 -3.97
CA LEU A 94 2.93 3.72 -4.16
C LEU A 94 1.57 4.08 -3.57
N ASP A 95 1.54 4.79 -2.43
CA ASP A 95 0.30 5.31 -1.83
C ASP A 95 -0.39 6.30 -2.78
N ALA A 96 0.36 7.23 -3.36
CA ALA A 96 -0.16 8.17 -4.35
C ALA A 96 -0.72 7.47 -5.59
N GLN A 97 0.02 6.51 -6.15
CA GLN A 97 -0.43 5.72 -7.30
C GLN A 97 -1.72 4.94 -7.00
N LEU A 98 -1.75 4.23 -5.87
CA LEU A 98 -2.92 3.48 -5.44
C LEU A 98 -4.14 4.40 -5.25
N ARG A 99 -3.94 5.54 -4.57
CA ARG A 99 -4.98 6.53 -4.33
C ARG A 99 -5.53 7.08 -5.65
N ASP A 100 -4.66 7.43 -6.58
CA ASP A 100 -5.06 7.99 -7.87
C ASP A 100 -5.84 6.96 -8.69
N GLN A 101 -5.43 5.69 -8.71
CA GLN A 101 -6.21 4.63 -9.36
C GLN A 101 -7.59 4.47 -8.71
N LEU A 102 -7.67 4.41 -7.38
CA LEU A 102 -8.95 4.27 -6.67
C LEU A 102 -9.90 5.45 -6.87
N LEU A 103 -9.39 6.65 -7.18
CA LEU A 103 -10.21 7.83 -7.50
C LEU A 103 -10.89 7.72 -8.86
N THR A 104 -10.32 6.98 -9.81
CA THR A 104 -10.88 6.84 -11.16
C THR A 104 -12.02 5.83 -11.25
N ILE A 105 -12.18 4.97 -10.22
CA ILE A 105 -13.12 3.86 -10.26
C ILE A 105 -14.51 4.32 -9.81
N PRO A 106 -15.58 4.08 -10.60
CA PRO A 106 -16.95 4.43 -10.23
C PRO A 106 -17.45 3.59 -9.06
N ASN A 107 -18.49 4.07 -8.36
CA ASN A 107 -19.12 3.30 -7.28
C ASN A 107 -19.73 1.98 -7.77
N LEU A 108 -19.73 0.98 -6.89
CA LEU A 108 -20.38 -0.30 -7.16
C LEU A 108 -21.90 -0.10 -7.29
N PRO A 109 -22.57 -0.71 -8.28
CA PRO A 109 -24.02 -0.74 -8.29
C PRO A 109 -24.56 -1.48 -7.06
N LEU A 110 -25.68 -1.01 -6.50
CA LEU A 110 -26.38 -1.76 -5.46
C LEU A 110 -26.92 -3.09 -6.01
N ALA A 111 -27.28 -3.99 -5.10
CA ALA A 111 -27.74 -5.33 -5.45
C ALA A 111 -29.11 -5.32 -6.17
N ASP A 112 -29.96 -4.35 -5.87
CA ASP A 112 -31.31 -4.15 -6.41
C ASP A 112 -31.35 -3.39 -7.73
N ILE A 113 -30.26 -2.73 -8.12
CA ILE A 113 -30.18 -2.02 -9.40
C ILE A 113 -30.20 -3.03 -10.55
N PRO A 114 -31.14 -2.93 -11.51
CA PRO A 114 -31.17 -3.85 -12.65
C PRO A 114 -29.88 -3.73 -13.47
N GLY A 115 -29.44 -4.85 -14.05
CA GLY A 115 -28.37 -4.83 -15.03
C GLY A 115 -28.87 -4.19 -16.33
N GLY A 116 -28.01 -3.43 -16.99
CA GLY A 116 -28.30 -2.78 -18.27
C GLY A 116 -27.03 -2.25 -18.90
N ARG A 117 -27.02 -2.14 -20.23
CA ARG A 117 -25.87 -1.63 -21.00
C ARG A 117 -26.01 -0.14 -21.30
N ASP A 118 -27.23 0.32 -21.56
CA ASP A 118 -27.55 1.69 -21.97
C ASP A 118 -28.95 2.10 -21.49
N GLU A 119 -29.42 3.29 -21.90
CA GLU A 119 -30.72 3.81 -21.48
C GLU A 119 -31.93 2.97 -21.91
N ALA A 120 -31.79 2.07 -22.90
CA ALA A 120 -32.90 1.23 -23.37
C ALA A 120 -33.24 0.11 -22.36
N ASP A 121 -32.31 -0.23 -21.48
CA ASP A 121 -32.50 -1.23 -20.42
C ASP A 121 -33.10 -0.64 -19.12
N ASN A 122 -33.42 0.66 -19.11
CA ASN A 122 -34.01 1.31 -17.94
C ASN A 122 -35.43 0.80 -17.65
N VAL A 123 -35.70 0.49 -16.37
CA VAL A 123 -37.00 -0.01 -15.91
C VAL A 123 -37.87 1.14 -15.38
N GLU A 124 -39.06 1.34 -15.95
CA GLU A 124 -40.05 2.32 -15.50
C GLU A 124 -40.63 1.90 -14.12
N ILE A 125 -40.55 2.79 -13.12
CA ILE A 125 -41.01 2.48 -11.75
C ILE A 125 -42.46 2.92 -11.50
N HIS A 126 -42.89 4.04 -12.07
CA HIS A 126 -44.26 4.55 -12.00
C HIS A 126 -44.58 5.40 -13.22
N ARG A 127 -45.87 5.52 -13.55
CA ARG A 127 -46.40 6.34 -14.64
C ARG A 127 -47.36 7.38 -14.12
#